data_AF-A0A1X7VX94-F1
#
_entry.id   AF-A0A1X7VX94-F1
#
_cell.length_a   1.000
_cell.length_b   1.000
_cell.length_c   1.000
_cell.angle_alpha   90.00
_cell.angle_beta   90.00
_cell.angle_gamma   90.00
#
_symmetry.space_group_name_H-M   'P 1'
#
loop_
_entity.id
_entity.type
_entity.pdbx_description
1 polymer ?
#
loop_
_entity_poly.entity_id
_entity_poly.type
_entity_poly.pdbx_seq_one_letter_code
_entity_poly.pdbx_strand_id
1 'polypeptide(L)'
;MELRQSWKYVNTIIINEISMVLYLRMSFIHKRLIEIKGTDDTEVLFRGLNVIAVGDFFQLPPVRDKFIFQDGRGYNPGSTHLWRDEFKLIELTQNMRQRGDRIFRHSQPCENWFSDNV
;
A
#
# COMPACT_ATOMS: atom_id res chain seq x y z
N MET A 1 6.92 -23.97 -10.79
CA MET A 1 7.77 -24.46 -9.68
C MET A 1 8.85 -23.45 -9.32
N GLU A 2 9.50 -22.82 -10.31
CA GLU A 2 10.56 -21.81 -10.13
C GLU A 2 10.16 -20.61 -9.27
N LEU A 3 8.96 -20.04 -9.47
CA LEU A 3 8.50 -18.87 -8.70
C LEU A 3 8.32 -19.18 -7.20
N ARG A 4 7.90 -20.39 -6.84
CA ARG A 4 7.80 -20.79 -5.43
C ARG A 4 9.17 -20.92 -4.78
N GLN A 5 10.16 -21.39 -5.54
CA GLN A 5 11.53 -21.51 -5.06
C GLN A 5 12.18 -20.14 -4.87
N SER A 6 12.01 -19.21 -5.81
CA SER A 6 12.57 -17.86 -5.69
C SER A 6 11.94 -17.06 -4.55
N TRP A 7 10.66 -17.30 -4.24
CA TRP A 7 9.96 -16.66 -3.13
C TRP A 7 10.06 -17.40 -1.79
N LYS A 8 10.76 -18.54 -1.72
CA LYS A 8 10.81 -19.39 -0.52
C LYS A 8 11.25 -18.62 0.72
N TYR A 9 12.29 -17.81 0.60
CA TYR A 9 12.90 -17.08 1.73
C TYR A 9 12.51 -15.60 1.80
N VAL A 10 11.63 -15.13 0.91
CA VAL A 10 11.09 -13.77 0.99
C VAL A 10 10.18 -13.68 2.21
N ASN A 11 10.45 -12.70 3.08
CA ASN A 11 9.66 -12.41 4.29
C ASN A 11 9.02 -11.01 4.26
N THR A 12 9.49 -10.12 3.39
CA THR A 12 9.07 -8.71 3.32
C THR A 12 8.90 -8.29 1.87
N ILE A 13 7.88 -7.48 1.61
CA ILE A 13 7.60 -6.85 0.33
C ILE A 13 7.53 -5.34 0.53
N ILE A 14 8.16 -4.59 -0.36
CA ILE A 14 8.06 -3.13 -0.43
C ILE A 14 7.30 -2.76 -1.70
N ILE A 15 6.23 -1.99 -1.56
CA ILE A 15 5.43 -1.45 -2.66
C ILE A 15 5.70 0.05 -2.73
N ASN A 16 6.44 0.48 -3.74
CA ASN A 16 6.67 1.90 -3.98
C ASN A 16 5.52 2.52 -4.82
N GLU A 17 5.37 3.85 -4.73
CA GLU A 17 4.32 4.64 -5.39
C GLU A 17 2.90 4.09 -5.16
N ILE A 18 2.57 3.82 -3.90
CA ILE A 18 1.27 3.28 -3.52
C ILE A 18 0.08 4.17 -3.95
N SER A 19 0.32 5.47 -4.14
CA SER A 19 -0.68 6.42 -4.67
C SER A 19 -1.20 6.05 -6.06
N MET A 20 -0.41 5.32 -6.85
CA MET A 20 -0.79 4.86 -8.18
C MET A 20 -1.36 3.43 -8.19
N VAL A 21 -1.47 2.78 -7.04
CA VAL A 21 -1.93 1.39 -6.91
C VAL A 21 -3.42 1.36 -6.57
N LEU A 22 -4.17 0.64 -7.40
CA LEU A 22 -5.60 0.42 -7.23
C LEU A 22 -5.86 -0.63 -6.16
N TYR A 23 -6.98 -0.56 -5.45
CA TYR A 23 -7.39 -1.57 -4.47
C TYR A 23 -7.45 -2.99 -5.08
N LEU A 24 -7.97 -3.12 -6.31
CA LEU A 24 -8.00 -4.38 -7.03
C LEU A 24 -6.60 -4.95 -7.31
N ARG A 25 -5.60 -4.10 -7.56
CA ARG A 25 -4.22 -4.55 -7.71
C ARG A 25 -3.64 -5.07 -6.40
N MET A 26 -3.95 -4.40 -5.28
CA MET A 26 -3.56 -4.90 -3.95
C MET A 26 -4.18 -6.28 -3.66
N SER A 27 -5.47 -6.43 -3.98
CA SER A 27 -6.19 -7.69 -3.85
C SER A 27 -5.61 -8.80 -4.73
N PHE A 28 -5.18 -8.44 -5.96
CA PHE A 28 -4.50 -9.36 -6.86
C PHE A 28 -3.13 -9.77 -6.35
N ILE A 29 -2.32 -8.83 -5.84
CA ILE A 29 -1.02 -9.12 -5.21
C ILE A 29 -1.23 -10.09 -4.05
N HIS A 30 -2.18 -9.82 -3.17
CA HIS A 30 -2.55 -10.69 -2.06
C HIS A 30 -2.85 -12.13 -2.53
N LYS A 31 -3.75 -12.29 -3.51
CA LYS A 31 -4.10 -13.61 -4.08
C LYS A 31 -2.89 -14.32 -4.71
N ARG A 32 -2.02 -13.60 -5.43
CA ARG A 32 -0.82 -14.20 -6.01
C ARG A 32 0.18 -14.68 -4.96
N LEU A 33 0.34 -13.94 -3.86
CA LEU A 33 1.19 -14.37 -2.75
C LEU A 33 0.65 -15.64 -2.09
N ILE A 34 -0.68 -15.76 -1.96
CA ILE A 34 -1.35 -16.98 -1.53
C ILE A 34 -0.96 -18.17 -2.41
N GLU A 35 -1.11 -18.03 -3.72
CA GLU A 35 -0.81 -19.09 -4.70
C GLU A 35 0.68 -19.49 -4.70
N ILE A 36 1.59 -18.52 -4.54
CA ILE A 36 3.04 -18.73 -4.59
C ILE A 36 3.55 -19.41 -3.31
N LYS A 37 3.06 -19.01 -2.14
CA LYS A 37 3.50 -19.62 -0.87
C LYS A 37 2.88 -21.00 -0.63
N GLY A 38 1.78 -21.32 -1.31
CA GLY A 38 1.32 -22.70 -1.52
C GLY A 38 0.82 -23.42 -0.26
N THR A 39 0.27 -22.69 0.70
CA THR A 39 -0.38 -23.23 1.91
C THR A 39 -1.90 -23.15 1.79
N ASP A 40 -2.60 -24.17 2.31
CA ASP A 40 -4.06 -24.30 2.25
C ASP A 40 -4.82 -23.32 3.15
N ASP A 41 -4.13 -22.72 4.12
CA ASP A 41 -4.74 -21.76 5.05
C ASP A 41 -4.92 -20.40 4.39
N THR A 42 -6.08 -20.14 3.77
CA THR A 42 -6.45 -18.88 3.09
C THR A 42 -6.68 -17.69 4.03
N GLU A 43 -6.70 -17.89 5.35
CA GLU A 43 -7.02 -16.82 6.30
C GLU A 43 -5.82 -15.91 6.61
N VAL A 44 -4.60 -16.39 6.39
CA VAL A 44 -3.39 -15.60 6.62
C VAL A 44 -3.18 -14.55 5.51
N LEU A 45 -3.42 -13.29 5.87
CA LEU A 45 -3.18 -12.13 5.02
C LEU A 45 -1.73 -12.03 4.57
N PHE A 46 -1.55 -11.74 3.28
CA PHE A 46 -0.26 -11.70 2.56
C PHE A 46 0.66 -12.90 2.86
N ARG A 47 0.11 -14.02 3.35
CA ARG A 47 0.86 -15.19 3.82
C ARG A 47 1.90 -14.88 4.89
N GLY A 48 1.58 -13.93 5.77
CA GLY A 48 2.44 -13.54 6.89
C GLY A 48 3.68 -12.77 6.48
N LEU A 49 3.74 -12.32 5.22
CA LEU A 49 4.80 -11.42 4.76
C LEU A 49 4.57 -10.04 5.35
N ASN A 50 5.66 -9.41 5.78
CA ASN A 50 5.64 -8.00 6.13
C ASN A 50 5.46 -7.17 4.84
N VAL A 51 4.46 -6.28 4.80
CA VAL A 51 4.20 -5.44 3.62
C VAL A 51 4.40 -3.99 4.00
N ILE A 52 5.36 -3.34 3.35
CA ILE A 52 5.66 -1.93 3.52
C ILE A 52 5.22 -1.20 2.24
N ALA A 53 4.22 -0.35 2.35
CA ALA A 53 3.80 0.50 1.26
C ALA A 53 4.35 1.92 1.45
N VAL A 54 4.94 2.48 0.41
CA VAL A 54 5.53 3.83 0.40
C VAL A 54 5.00 4.58 -0.82
N GLY A 55 4.74 5.86 -0.66
CA GLY A 55 4.35 6.74 -1.75
C GLY A 55 3.82 8.06 -1.23
N ASP A 56 3.36 8.87 -2.16
CA ASP A 56 2.85 10.21 -1.90
C ASP A 56 1.51 10.38 -2.60
N PHE A 57 0.44 10.48 -1.81
CA PHE A 57 -0.93 10.65 -2.32
C PHE A 57 -1.23 12.05 -2.84
N PHE A 58 -0.32 13.03 -2.64
CA PHE A 58 -0.40 14.35 -3.27
C PHE A 58 0.23 14.37 -4.69
N GLN A 59 0.80 13.24 -5.14
CA GLN A 59 1.26 13.08 -6.53
C GLN A 59 0.12 12.57 -7.44
N LEU A 60 0.47 11.76 -8.44
CA LEU A 60 -0.49 11.26 -9.42
C LEU A 60 -1.44 10.23 -8.77
N PRO A 61 -2.77 10.38 -8.96
CA PRO A 61 -3.72 9.36 -8.55
C PRO A 61 -3.65 8.14 -9.46
N PRO A 62 -4.34 7.04 -9.10
CA PRO A 62 -4.51 5.89 -9.98
C PRO A 62 -5.17 6.30 -11.30
N VAL A 63 -4.76 5.68 -12.41
CA VAL A 63 -5.35 5.98 -13.72
C VAL A 63 -6.81 5.50 -13.75
N ARG A 64 -7.74 6.45 -13.83
CA ARG A 64 -9.20 6.21 -13.95
C ARG A 64 -9.79 5.37 -12.81
N ASP A 65 -9.24 5.44 -11.62
CA ASP A 65 -9.77 4.74 -10.45
C ASP A 65 -9.60 5.60 -9.19
N LYS A 66 -10.20 5.12 -8.10
CA LYS A 66 -10.11 5.72 -6.77
C LYS A 66 -8.81 5.29 -6.08
N PHE A 67 -8.37 6.07 -5.10
CA PHE A 67 -7.22 5.71 -4.29
C PHE A 67 -7.45 4.40 -3.52
N ILE A 68 -6.37 3.73 -3.14
CA ILE A 68 -6.43 2.43 -2.43
C ILE A 68 -7.20 2.47 -1.10
N PHE A 69 -7.22 3.62 -0.44
CA PHE A 69 -7.97 3.86 0.79
C PHE A 69 -9.44 4.22 0.53
N GLN A 70 -9.82 4.51 -0.71
CA GLN A 70 -11.18 4.83 -1.10
C GLN A 70 -11.93 3.54 -1.46
N ASP A 71 -13.20 3.52 -1.07
CA ASP A 71 -14.08 2.37 -0.89
C ASP A 71 -13.84 1.14 -1.79
N GLY A 72 -13.20 0.10 -1.23
CA GLY A 72 -13.07 -1.23 -1.81
C GLY A 72 -14.21 -2.19 -1.46
N ARG A 73 -15.15 -1.80 -0.58
CA ARG A 73 -16.23 -2.69 -0.07
C ARG A 73 -17.34 -2.94 -1.09
N GLY A 74 -17.39 -2.16 -2.17
CA GLY A 74 -18.30 -2.40 -3.30
C GLY A 74 -18.10 -3.76 -3.99
N TYR A 75 -16.99 -4.45 -3.74
CA TYR A 75 -16.70 -5.78 -4.29
C TYR A 75 -17.12 -6.94 -3.38
N ASN A 76 -17.26 -6.73 -2.06
CA ASN A 76 -17.75 -7.75 -1.12
C ASN A 76 -18.13 -7.11 0.24
N PRO A 77 -19.40 -6.79 0.49
CA PRO A 77 -19.85 -6.22 1.76
C PRO A 77 -19.55 -7.18 2.93
N GLY A 78 -18.87 -6.67 3.97
CA GLY A 78 -18.55 -7.44 5.17
C GLY A 78 -17.18 -8.14 5.16
N SER A 79 -16.40 -8.07 4.08
CA SER A 79 -15.02 -8.56 4.06
C SER A 79 -14.02 -7.53 4.58
N THR A 80 -12.90 -7.99 5.12
CA THR A 80 -11.73 -7.17 5.48
C THR A 80 -11.26 -6.32 4.31
N HIS A 81 -11.11 -5.01 4.54
CA HIS A 81 -10.55 -4.07 3.59
C HIS A 81 -9.03 -4.03 3.77
N LEU A 82 -8.31 -4.72 2.87
CA LEU A 82 -6.86 -4.98 2.97
C LEU A 82 -5.99 -3.76 3.31
N TRP A 83 -6.37 -2.55 2.90
CA TRP A 83 -5.65 -1.33 3.24
C TRP A 83 -6.05 -0.81 4.63
N ARG A 84 -7.27 -0.30 4.76
CA ARG A 84 -7.82 0.33 5.98
C ARG A 84 -7.69 -0.51 7.25
N ASP A 85 -7.89 -1.83 7.14
CA ASP A 85 -7.99 -2.69 8.33
C ASP A 85 -6.62 -3.23 8.77
N GLU A 86 -5.63 -3.25 7.87
CA GLU A 86 -4.37 -4.00 8.08
C GLU A 86 -3.11 -3.13 8.02
N PHE A 87 -3.18 -1.95 7.40
CA PHE A 87 -2.03 -1.04 7.31
C PHE A 87 -2.05 -0.01 8.42
N LYS A 88 -0.89 0.21 9.02
CA LYS A 88 -0.64 1.34 9.90
C LYS A 88 -0.02 2.49 9.11
N LEU A 89 -0.69 3.62 9.08
CA LEU A 89 -0.21 4.83 8.42
C LEU A 89 0.90 5.50 9.25
N ILE A 90 1.98 5.88 8.57
CA ILE A 90 3.08 6.66 9.13
C ILE A 90 3.39 7.80 8.15
N GLU A 91 3.25 9.03 8.60
CA GLU A 91 3.58 10.21 7.81
C GLU A 91 5.04 10.63 8.04
N LEU A 92 5.76 10.88 6.94
CA LEU A 92 7.10 11.46 6.98
C LEU A 92 7.00 12.97 6.73
N THR A 93 7.36 13.77 7.73
CA THR A 93 7.19 15.24 7.69
C THR A 93 8.43 15.98 7.19
N GLN A 94 9.59 15.33 7.12
CA GLN A 94 10.84 15.97 6.74
C GLN A 94 11.21 15.70 5.28
N ASN A 95 11.09 16.73 4.43
CA ASN A 95 11.59 16.68 3.05
C ASN A 95 13.12 16.86 3.02
N MET A 96 13.83 15.81 2.62
CA MET A 96 15.29 15.82 2.54
C MET A 96 15.83 16.35 1.20
N ARG A 97 15.02 16.35 0.12
CA ARG A 97 15.44 16.72 -1.24
C ARG A 97 15.66 18.23 -1.37
N GLN A 98 14.84 19.04 -0.71
CA GLN A 98 14.92 20.51 -0.71
C GLN A 98 15.65 21.06 0.53
N ARG A 99 16.48 20.23 1.17
CA ARG A 99 17.17 20.60 2.40
C ARG A 99 18.24 21.66 2.13
N GLY A 100 17.86 22.92 2.32
CA GLY A 100 18.73 24.10 2.20
C GLY A 100 18.10 25.21 1.38
N ASP A 101 17.07 24.88 0.60
CA ASP A 101 16.40 25.83 -0.27
C ASP A 101 15.17 26.42 0.43
N ARG A 102 15.32 27.64 0.99
CA ARG A 102 14.27 28.29 1.79
C ARG A 102 13.11 28.80 0.93
N ILE A 103 13.36 29.05 -0.36
CA ILE A 103 12.37 29.61 -1.29
C ILE A 103 11.36 28.54 -1.68
N PHE A 104 11.81 27.31 -1.94
CA PHE A 104 10.96 26.22 -2.42
C PHE A 104 10.38 25.32 -1.31
N ARG A 105 10.71 25.55 -0.04
CA ARG A 105 10.26 24.72 1.10
C ARG A 105 8.80 24.95 1.53
N HIS A 106 8.19 26.09 1.18
CA HIS A 106 6.95 26.56 1.82
C HIS A 106 5.63 26.11 1.15
N SER A 107 5.63 25.10 0.28
CA SER A 107 4.39 24.60 -0.31
C SER A 107 3.95 23.26 0.31
N GLN A 108 3.05 23.39 1.28
CA GLN A 108 1.94 22.50 1.67
C GLN A 108 1.91 22.18 3.17
N PRO A 109 1.01 22.82 3.95
CA PRO A 109 0.64 22.30 5.25
C PRO A 109 -0.30 21.11 5.03
N CYS A 110 0.26 19.90 5.14
CA CYS A 110 -0.49 18.64 5.13
C CYS A 110 -0.76 18.12 6.55
N GLU A 111 -0.65 18.97 7.58
CA GLU A 111 -0.85 18.55 8.97
C GLU A 111 -2.21 17.87 9.11
N ASN A 112 -2.17 16.60 9.50
CA ASN A 112 -3.31 15.72 9.77
C ASN A 112 -4.17 15.29 8.56
N TRP A 113 -3.87 15.72 7.33
CA TRP A 113 -4.67 15.31 6.15
C TRP A 113 -4.73 13.79 6.02
N PHE A 114 -3.59 13.12 6.25
CA PHE A 114 -3.48 11.67 6.17
C PHE A 114 -4.32 10.95 7.23
N SER A 115 -4.29 11.42 8.48
CA SER A 115 -5.12 10.86 9.55
C SER A 115 -6.62 11.04 9.32
N ASP A 116 -7.00 12.12 8.63
CA ASP A 116 -8.40 12.45 8.39
C ASP A 116 -8.98 11.79 7.12
N ASN A 117 -8.14 11.41 6.15
CA ASN A 117 -8.58 11.01 4.81
C ASN A 117 -8.13 9.61 4.36
N VAL A 118 -7.14 8.99 5.00
CA VAL A 118 -6.53 7.70 4.58
C VAL A 118 -6.68 6.64 5.65
#